data_AF-A0A4S8L803-F1
#
_entry.id   AF-A0A4S8L803-F1
#
_cell.length_a   1.000
_cell.length_b   1.000
_cell.length_c   1.000
_cell.angle_alpha   90.00
_cell.angle_beta   90.00
_cell.angle_gamma   90.00
#
_symmetry.space_group_name_H-M   'P 1'
#
loop_
_entity.id
_entity.type
_entity.pdbx_description
1 polymer ?
#
loop_
_entity_poly.entity_id
_entity_poly.type
_entity_poly.pdbx_seq_one_letter_code
_entity_poly.pdbx_strand_id
1 'polypeptide(L)'
;LSSNPVFARITIAQLISFVLLASKLKKEILLAQPSNTALDHAPEFLPSYMIAFLSSACSMSNEEVKECWKVIQEEVWSFDERVGSFEHCQKSFTKHGRVCGLSSPHHLWPPTMKCITMSCPTAQKLQRVEQREVTLYTLGYGPVTMESFHLKCEVCGINYHHNYFVKDGMRFYYDGKVPDILQLGEHQFVQVGLVKLWIYNMNVAWMSASNCANTYNLLWPDEQSLTAGNARFHGPLTHNHVYDAFTLLSL
;
A
#
# COMPACT_ATOMS: atom_id res chain seq x y z
N LEU A 1 -22.62 -8.70 21.71
CA LEU A 1 -21.27 -8.56 22.31
C LEU A 1 -21.20 -9.16 23.72
N SER A 2 -22.12 -8.85 24.64
CA SER A 2 -22.10 -9.31 26.05
C SER A 2 -22.25 -10.83 26.25
N SER A 3 -22.73 -11.59 25.26
CA SER A 3 -22.92 -13.04 25.36
C SER A 3 -21.71 -13.87 24.92
N ASN A 4 -20.68 -13.25 24.33
CA ASN A 4 -19.49 -13.97 23.88
C ASN A 4 -18.39 -13.85 24.96
N PRO A 5 -17.97 -14.96 25.61
CA PRO A 5 -17.05 -14.95 26.74
C PRO A 5 -15.66 -14.39 26.41
N VAL A 6 -15.29 -14.34 25.13
CA VAL A 6 -14.03 -13.76 24.66
C VAL A 6 -14.02 -12.24 24.83
N PHE A 7 -15.13 -11.57 24.53
CA PHE A 7 -15.23 -10.11 24.63
C PHE A 7 -15.21 -9.60 26.08
N ALA A 8 -15.42 -10.47 27.07
CA ALA A 8 -15.21 -10.12 28.47
C ALA A 8 -13.73 -9.98 28.86
N ARG A 9 -12.81 -10.55 28.05
CA ARG A 9 -11.36 -10.54 28.28
C ARG A 9 -10.60 -9.51 27.44
N ILE A 10 -11.22 -9.07 26.35
CA ILE A 10 -10.66 -8.07 25.44
C ILE A 10 -10.99 -6.67 25.95
N THR A 11 -9.96 -5.84 26.13
CA THR A 11 -10.14 -4.42 26.47
C THR A 11 -10.56 -3.60 25.24
N ILE A 12 -11.21 -2.45 25.48
CA ILE A 12 -11.58 -1.52 24.40
C ILE A 12 -10.36 -1.08 23.59
N ALA A 13 -9.22 -0.85 24.25
CA ALA A 13 -7.99 -0.46 23.57
C ALA A 13 -7.50 -1.54 22.59
N GLN A 14 -7.54 -2.82 22.98
CA GLN A 14 -7.17 -3.93 22.10
C GLN A 14 -8.14 -4.05 20.92
N LEU A 15 -9.44 -3.87 21.16
CA LEU A 15 -10.44 -3.91 20.10
C LEU A 15 -10.25 -2.77 19.09
N ILE A 16 -9.96 -1.56 19.56
CA ILE A 16 -9.64 -0.41 18.68
C ILE A 16 -8.39 -0.70 17.86
N SER A 17 -7.30 -1.17 18.48
CA SER A 17 -6.07 -1.54 17.78
C SER A 17 -6.32 -2.63 16.74
N PHE A 18 -7.14 -3.63 17.07
CA PHE A 18 -7.53 -4.69 16.16
C PHE A 18 -8.24 -4.13 14.92
N VAL A 19 -9.27 -3.30 15.10
CA VAL A 19 -10.01 -2.70 13.99
C VAL A 19 -9.09 -1.86 13.11
N LEU A 20 -8.27 -1.00 13.73
CA LEU A 20 -7.32 -0.14 13.00
C LEU A 20 -6.35 -0.98 12.17
N LEU A 21 -5.67 -1.96 12.77
CA LEU A 21 -4.65 -2.75 12.07
C LEU A 21 -5.26 -3.71 11.04
N ALA A 22 -6.36 -4.39 11.37
CA ALA A 22 -7.03 -5.29 10.44
C ALA A 22 -7.60 -4.54 9.22
N SER A 23 -8.07 -3.30 9.40
CA SER A 23 -8.53 -2.47 8.29
C SER A 23 -7.43 -2.14 7.27
N LYS A 24 -6.16 -2.06 7.71
CA LYS A 24 -5.00 -1.87 6.83
C LYS A 24 -4.61 -3.14 6.06
N LEU A 25 -5.11 -4.30 6.48
CA LEU A 25 -4.78 -5.60 5.90
C LEU A 25 -5.81 -6.11 4.90
N LYS A 26 -6.91 -5.39 4.62
CA LYS A 26 -8.01 -5.89 3.77
C LYS A 26 -7.54 -6.46 2.43
N LYS A 27 -6.66 -5.74 1.73
CA LYS A 27 -6.14 -6.18 0.43
C LYS A 27 -5.25 -7.42 0.55
N GLU A 28 -4.43 -7.50 1.59
CA GLU A 28 -3.67 -8.71 1.90
C GLU A 28 -4.61 -9.88 2.22
N ILE A 29 -5.65 -9.65 3.04
CA ILE A 29 -6.63 -10.67 3.42
C ILE A 29 -7.27 -11.21 2.16
N LEU A 30 -7.68 -10.33 1.24
CA LEU A 30 -8.22 -10.71 -0.06
C LEU A 30 -7.23 -11.54 -0.87
N LEU A 31 -5.96 -11.15 -0.96
CA LEU A 31 -4.96 -11.89 -1.74
C LEU A 31 -4.76 -13.33 -1.27
N ALA A 32 -4.94 -13.60 0.02
CA ALA A 32 -4.84 -14.95 0.54
C ALA A 32 -6.06 -15.84 0.18
N GLN A 33 -7.14 -15.26 -0.35
CA GLN A 33 -8.34 -16.00 -0.75
C GLN A 33 -8.27 -16.46 -2.22
N PRO A 34 -9.11 -17.42 -2.64
CA PRO A 34 -9.28 -17.79 -4.05
C PRO A 34 -9.78 -16.64 -4.96
N SER A 35 -9.62 -16.77 -6.28
CA SER A 35 -9.98 -15.72 -7.26
C SER A 35 -11.49 -15.51 -7.43
N ASN A 36 -12.31 -16.47 -7.00
CA ASN A 36 -13.77 -16.38 -7.02
C ASN A 36 -14.36 -15.70 -5.77
N THR A 37 -13.53 -15.30 -4.80
CA THR A 37 -14.00 -14.64 -3.57
C THR A 37 -14.59 -13.25 -3.87
N ALA A 38 -15.73 -12.97 -3.25
CA ALA A 38 -16.39 -11.67 -3.27
C ALA A 38 -15.51 -10.58 -2.62
N LEU A 39 -15.60 -9.33 -3.09
CA LEU A 39 -14.77 -8.23 -2.55
C LEU A 39 -15.53 -7.29 -1.62
N ASP A 40 -16.85 -7.35 -1.70
CA ASP A 40 -17.84 -6.56 -0.99
C ASP A 40 -18.12 -7.10 0.41
N HIS A 41 -17.64 -8.31 0.73
CA HIS A 41 -17.83 -8.97 2.01
C HIS A 41 -16.51 -9.38 2.62
N ALA A 42 -16.45 -9.38 3.96
CA ALA A 42 -15.28 -9.85 4.67
C ALA A 42 -15.12 -11.37 4.49
N PRO A 43 -13.90 -11.86 4.21
CA PRO A 43 -13.67 -13.30 4.17
C PRO A 43 -13.89 -13.95 5.54
N GLU A 44 -14.49 -15.15 5.54
CA GLU A 44 -14.86 -15.88 6.76
C GLU A 44 -13.65 -16.20 7.66
N PHE A 45 -12.48 -16.42 7.06
CA PHE A 45 -11.28 -16.82 7.77
C PHE A 45 -10.09 -15.92 7.47
N LEU A 46 -9.38 -15.55 8.53
CA LEU A 46 -8.07 -14.91 8.43
C LEU A 46 -6.97 -15.94 8.18
N PRO A 47 -6.00 -15.63 7.30
CA PRO A 47 -4.78 -16.41 7.17
C PRO A 47 -3.99 -16.50 8.48
N SER A 48 -3.34 -17.63 8.75
CA SER A 48 -2.63 -17.87 10.01
C SER A 48 -1.55 -16.85 10.33
N TYR A 49 -0.85 -16.33 9.30
CA TYR A 49 0.18 -15.30 9.49
C TYR A 49 -0.40 -13.95 9.92
N MET A 50 -1.62 -13.62 9.50
CA MET A 50 -2.31 -12.40 9.94
C MET A 50 -2.87 -12.56 11.35
N ILE A 51 -3.33 -13.76 11.70
CA ILE A 51 -3.73 -14.07 13.07
C ILE A 51 -2.53 -13.87 14.00
N ALA A 52 -1.36 -14.42 13.64
CA ALA A 52 -0.13 -14.24 14.42
C ALA A 52 0.27 -12.77 14.55
N PHE A 53 0.20 -11.99 13.46
CA PHE A 53 0.48 -10.56 13.48
C PHE A 53 -0.48 -9.80 14.40
N LEU A 54 -1.79 -9.96 14.22
CA LEU A 54 -2.81 -9.26 15.00
C LEU A 54 -2.78 -9.67 16.47
N SER A 55 -2.50 -10.94 16.75
CA SER A 55 -2.30 -11.46 18.11
C SER A 55 -1.15 -10.73 18.79
N SER A 56 0.01 -10.66 18.13
CA SER A 56 1.19 -10.00 18.67
C SER A 56 1.01 -8.48 18.81
N ALA A 57 0.43 -7.83 17.79
CA ALA A 57 0.29 -6.38 17.76
C ALA A 57 -0.81 -5.84 18.68
N CYS A 58 -1.88 -6.61 18.89
CA CYS A 58 -3.01 -6.23 19.75
C CYS A 58 -2.89 -6.84 21.15
N SER A 59 -1.82 -7.56 21.46
CA SER A 59 -1.65 -8.30 22.73
C SER A 59 -2.84 -9.21 23.04
N MET A 60 -3.32 -9.93 22.02
CA MET A 60 -4.44 -10.88 22.09
C MET A 60 -3.92 -12.29 21.82
N SER A 61 -4.54 -13.31 22.37
CA SER A 61 -4.31 -14.70 21.95
C SER A 61 -4.83 -14.95 20.52
N ASN A 62 -4.34 -16.02 19.88
CA ASN A 62 -4.81 -16.40 18.54
C ASN A 62 -6.31 -16.74 18.54
N GLU A 63 -6.80 -17.35 19.61
CA GLU A 63 -8.21 -17.68 19.83
C GLU A 63 -9.04 -16.40 19.96
N GLU A 64 -8.58 -15.42 20.74
CA GLU A 64 -9.23 -14.12 20.85
C GLU A 64 -9.29 -13.39 19.52
N VAL A 65 -8.23 -13.43 18.71
CA VAL A 65 -8.21 -12.83 17.36
C VAL A 65 -9.22 -13.49 16.43
N LYS A 66 -9.29 -14.82 16.41
CA LYS A 66 -10.24 -15.57 15.57
C LYS A 66 -11.68 -15.25 15.96
N GLU A 67 -11.97 -15.26 17.25
CA GLU A 67 -13.32 -14.97 17.77
C GLU A 67 -13.70 -13.50 17.59
N CYS A 68 -12.73 -12.59 17.71
CA CYS A 68 -12.92 -11.18 17.39
C CYS A 68 -13.30 -11.00 15.91
N TRP A 69 -12.50 -11.58 15.00
CA TRP A 69 -12.77 -11.52 13.55
C TRP A 69 -14.18 -12.01 13.21
N LYS A 70 -14.57 -13.20 13.71
CA LYS A 70 -15.92 -13.76 13.48
C LYS A 70 -17.06 -12.80 13.81
N VAL A 71 -16.86 -11.91 14.77
CA VAL A 71 -17.92 -11.00 15.26
C VAL A 71 -17.87 -9.63 14.58
N ILE A 72 -16.68 -9.12 14.25
CA ILE A 72 -16.51 -7.72 13.77
C ILE A 72 -15.90 -7.61 12.36
N GLN A 73 -15.80 -8.71 11.61
CA GLN A 73 -15.17 -8.71 10.28
C GLN A 73 -15.83 -7.73 9.31
N GLU A 74 -17.17 -7.60 9.32
CA GLU A 74 -17.90 -6.70 8.40
C GLU A 74 -17.68 -5.22 8.78
N GLU A 75 -17.59 -4.94 10.06
CA GLU A 75 -17.27 -3.63 10.62
C GLU A 75 -15.85 -3.24 10.23
N VAL A 76 -14.88 -4.15 10.37
CA VAL A 76 -13.53 -3.95 9.84
C VAL A 76 -13.58 -3.71 8.34
N TRP A 77 -14.36 -4.50 7.58
CA TRP A 77 -14.47 -4.40 6.12
C TRP A 77 -15.05 -3.08 5.64
N SER A 78 -16.02 -2.53 6.38
CA SER A 78 -16.64 -1.23 6.11
C SER A 78 -15.81 -0.05 6.63
N PHE A 79 -14.87 -0.29 7.55
CA PHE A 79 -14.07 0.76 8.20
C PHE A 79 -13.19 1.51 7.20
N ASP A 80 -13.15 2.84 7.27
CA ASP A 80 -12.29 3.65 6.42
C ASP A 80 -10.82 3.44 6.80
N GLU A 81 -10.06 2.81 5.90
CA GLU A 81 -8.64 2.53 6.10
C GLU A 81 -7.79 3.81 6.27
N ARG A 82 -8.32 4.99 5.96
CA ARG A 82 -7.63 6.28 6.17
C ARG A 82 -7.69 6.75 7.62
N VAL A 83 -8.55 6.16 8.45
CA VAL A 83 -8.69 6.52 9.86
C VAL A 83 -7.56 5.88 10.69
N GLY A 84 -7.00 6.66 11.62
CA GLY A 84 -5.91 6.24 12.49
C GLY A 84 -4.59 6.96 12.20
N SER A 85 -3.70 6.98 13.20
CA SER A 85 -2.37 7.60 13.04
C SER A 85 -1.46 6.70 12.20
N PHE A 86 -0.89 7.26 11.13
CA PHE A 86 0.15 6.61 10.31
C PHE A 86 1.29 6.09 11.20
N GLU A 87 1.78 6.93 12.12
CA GLU A 87 2.89 6.61 13.01
C GLU A 87 2.55 5.44 13.94
N HIS A 88 1.32 5.40 14.46
CA HIS A 88 0.87 4.31 15.32
C HIS A 88 0.84 2.97 14.56
N CYS A 89 0.23 2.94 13.38
CA CYS A 89 0.19 1.73 12.56
C CYS A 89 1.61 1.30 12.16
N GLN A 90 2.44 2.25 11.71
CA GLN A 90 3.81 1.97 11.30
C GLN A 90 4.62 1.34 12.43
N LYS A 91 4.51 1.83 13.67
CA LYS A 91 5.18 1.24 14.84
C LYS A 91 4.78 -0.22 15.04
N SER A 92 3.49 -0.54 14.93
CA SER A 92 2.99 -1.91 15.07
C SER A 92 3.52 -2.84 13.97
N PHE A 93 3.51 -2.41 12.71
CA PHE A 93 4.05 -3.19 11.59
C PHE A 93 5.56 -3.38 11.69
N THR A 94 6.32 -2.33 12.02
CA THR A 94 7.77 -2.44 12.20
C THR A 94 8.13 -3.41 13.32
N LYS A 95 7.38 -3.40 14.43
CA LYS A 95 7.66 -4.23 15.61
C LYS A 95 7.19 -5.68 15.46
N HIS A 96 6.02 -5.90 14.86
CA HIS A 96 5.34 -7.20 14.87
C HIS A 96 5.17 -7.83 13.48
N GLY A 97 5.23 -7.03 12.40
CA GLY A 97 4.87 -7.46 11.05
C GLY A 97 5.97 -8.20 10.30
N ARG A 98 7.25 -7.90 10.54
CA ARG A 98 8.38 -8.51 9.80
C ARG A 98 8.39 -10.03 9.86
N VAL A 99 8.12 -10.61 11.04
CA VAL A 99 8.08 -12.08 11.22
C VAL A 99 6.93 -12.75 10.46
N CYS A 100 5.92 -11.97 10.07
CA CYS A 100 4.75 -12.42 9.33
C CYS A 100 4.79 -12.02 7.85
N GLY A 101 5.90 -11.44 7.37
CA GLY A 101 6.01 -10.92 6.00
C GLY A 101 5.17 -9.67 5.74
N LEU A 102 4.80 -8.92 6.79
CA LEU A 102 4.02 -7.68 6.71
C LEU A 102 4.94 -6.50 7.07
N SER A 103 5.57 -5.89 6.07
CA SER A 103 6.61 -4.89 6.32
C SER A 103 6.07 -3.47 6.56
N SER A 104 4.89 -3.14 6.01
CA SER A 104 4.32 -1.80 6.04
C SER A 104 2.78 -1.83 6.15
N PRO A 105 2.15 -0.83 6.81
CA PRO A 105 0.71 -0.62 6.74
C PRO A 105 0.23 0.02 5.44
N HIS A 106 1.15 0.52 4.60
CA HIS A 106 0.84 1.17 3.33
C HIS A 106 1.63 0.50 2.21
N HIS A 107 0.89 0.04 1.20
CA HIS A 107 1.45 -0.54 -0.01
C HIS A 107 0.86 0.16 -1.24
N LEU A 108 1.61 0.14 -2.34
CA LEU A 108 1.14 0.57 -3.64
C LEU A 108 0.40 -0.57 -4.30
N TRP A 109 -0.90 -0.38 -4.43
CA TRP A 109 -1.81 -1.31 -5.08
C TRP A 109 -2.24 -0.75 -6.43
N PRO A 110 -2.60 -1.61 -7.40
CA PRO A 110 -3.46 -1.19 -8.49
C PRO A 110 -4.76 -0.59 -7.93
N PRO A 111 -5.40 0.35 -8.66
CA PRO A 111 -6.62 1.00 -8.20
C PRO A 111 -7.83 0.06 -8.14
N THR A 112 -7.72 -1.15 -8.69
CA THR A 112 -8.76 -2.17 -8.69
C THR A 112 -8.23 -3.51 -8.20
N MET A 113 -9.09 -4.25 -7.49
CA MET A 113 -8.86 -5.64 -7.10
C MET A 113 -9.67 -6.64 -7.95
N LYS A 114 -10.46 -6.15 -8.90
CA LYS A 114 -11.20 -6.93 -9.91
C LYS A 114 -10.70 -6.58 -11.31
N CYS A 115 -10.78 -7.54 -12.23
CA CYS A 115 -10.48 -7.27 -13.63
C CYS A 115 -11.51 -6.29 -14.21
N ILE A 116 -11.05 -5.13 -14.69
CA ILE A 116 -11.88 -4.06 -15.27
C ILE A 116 -11.95 -4.13 -16.80
N THR A 117 -11.26 -5.09 -17.41
CA THR A 117 -11.24 -5.22 -18.87
C THR A 117 -12.57 -5.77 -19.36
N MET A 118 -13.28 -5.01 -20.21
CA MET A 118 -14.59 -5.40 -20.74
C MET A 118 -14.60 -6.74 -21.50
N SER A 119 -13.47 -7.12 -22.11
CA SER A 119 -13.33 -8.40 -22.81
C SER A 119 -13.04 -9.59 -21.87
N CYS A 120 -12.99 -9.39 -20.56
CA CYS A 120 -12.77 -10.47 -19.59
C CYS A 120 -14.09 -11.21 -19.32
N PRO A 121 -14.19 -12.54 -19.56
CA PRO A 121 -15.43 -13.27 -19.43
C PRO A 121 -16.09 -13.25 -18.04
N THR A 122 -15.30 -13.17 -16.97
CA THR A 122 -15.79 -13.37 -15.60
C THR A 122 -15.46 -12.23 -14.64
N ALA A 123 -14.68 -11.23 -15.08
CA ALA A 123 -14.27 -10.06 -14.27
C ALA A 123 -13.86 -10.42 -12.81
N GLN A 124 -13.09 -11.50 -12.65
CA GLN A 124 -12.75 -12.05 -11.33
C GLN A 124 -11.79 -11.17 -10.53
N LYS A 125 -11.68 -11.49 -9.23
CA LYS A 125 -10.66 -10.92 -8.36
C LYS A 125 -9.27 -11.20 -8.92
N LEU A 126 -8.42 -10.19 -8.89
CA LEU A 126 -7.03 -10.28 -9.31
C LEU A 126 -6.20 -11.02 -8.26
N GLN A 127 -5.19 -11.76 -8.70
CA GLN A 127 -4.27 -12.50 -7.86
C GLN A 127 -2.88 -11.88 -7.87
N ARG A 128 -2.15 -11.98 -6.75
CA ARG A 128 -0.78 -11.45 -6.66
C ARG A 128 0.14 -12.26 -7.56
N VAL A 129 0.90 -11.56 -8.39
CA VAL A 129 2.00 -12.15 -9.17
C VAL A 129 3.34 -11.66 -8.67
N GLU A 130 3.38 -10.43 -8.17
CA GLU A 130 4.63 -9.84 -7.75
C GLU A 130 4.45 -8.86 -6.58
N GLN A 131 5.46 -8.83 -5.71
CA GLN A 131 5.60 -7.92 -4.59
C GLN A 131 7.04 -7.43 -4.60
N ARG A 132 7.22 -6.11 -4.60
CA ARG A 132 8.55 -5.48 -4.70
C ARG A 132 8.72 -4.42 -3.63
N GLU A 133 9.90 -4.36 -3.05
CA GLU A 133 10.32 -3.24 -2.21
C GLU A 133 10.65 -2.05 -3.12
N VAL A 134 10.11 -0.86 -2.81
CA VAL A 134 10.24 0.34 -3.64
C VAL A 134 10.47 1.57 -2.77
N THR A 135 11.05 2.61 -3.36
CA THR A 135 11.27 3.91 -2.73
C THR A 135 10.22 4.89 -3.23
N LEU A 136 9.43 5.46 -2.32
CA LEU A 136 8.54 6.59 -2.58
C LEU A 136 9.20 7.89 -2.11
N TYR A 137 9.42 8.82 -3.02
CA TYR A 137 9.81 10.18 -2.69
C TYR A 137 8.56 11.00 -2.30
N THR A 138 8.52 11.45 -1.04
CA THR A 138 7.38 12.17 -0.47
C THR A 138 7.71 13.64 -0.24
N LEU A 139 6.70 14.50 -0.32
CA LEU A 139 6.92 15.94 -0.11
C LEU A 139 7.32 16.29 1.33
N GLY A 140 6.79 15.56 2.32
CA GLY A 140 6.89 15.94 3.74
C GLY A 140 7.69 15.01 4.65
N TYR A 141 8.03 13.81 4.20
CA TYR A 141 8.68 12.78 5.04
C TYR A 141 9.98 12.24 4.44
N GLY A 142 10.43 12.83 3.34
CA GLY A 142 11.59 12.33 2.60
C GLY A 142 11.30 11.01 1.87
N PRO A 143 12.35 10.28 1.46
CA PRO A 143 12.20 8.97 0.83
C PRO A 143 11.70 7.94 1.86
N VAL A 144 10.68 7.17 1.48
CA VAL A 144 10.05 6.13 2.31
C VAL A 144 10.10 4.79 1.57
N THR A 145 10.58 3.75 2.24
CA THR A 145 10.48 2.37 1.74
C THR A 145 9.06 1.85 1.87
N MET A 146 8.53 1.25 0.82
CA MET A 146 7.23 0.58 0.83
C MET A 146 7.21 -0.62 -0.10
N GLU A 147 6.09 -1.32 -0.17
CA GLU A 147 5.89 -2.42 -1.10
C GLU A 147 4.95 -2.03 -2.23
N SER A 148 5.27 -2.44 -3.45
CA SER A 148 4.42 -2.34 -4.63
C SER A 148 3.95 -3.72 -5.06
N PHE A 149 2.65 -3.86 -5.28
CA PHE A 149 2.02 -5.12 -5.68
C PHE A 149 1.60 -5.07 -7.14
N HIS A 150 1.95 -6.12 -7.88
CA HIS A 150 1.42 -6.36 -9.22
C HIS A 150 0.42 -7.51 -9.16
N LEU A 151 -0.77 -7.25 -9.69
CA LEU A 151 -1.89 -8.18 -9.66
C LEU A 151 -2.21 -8.65 -11.07
N LYS A 152 -2.58 -9.91 -11.26
CA LYS A 152 -2.93 -10.47 -12.56
C LYS A 152 -4.32 -11.05 -12.54
N CYS A 153 -5.04 -10.88 -13.65
CA CYS A 153 -6.24 -11.64 -13.89
C CYS A 153 -5.87 -13.04 -14.39
N GLU A 154 -6.26 -14.08 -13.67
CA GLU A 154 -5.99 -15.48 -14.06
C GLU A 154 -6.69 -15.88 -15.37
N VAL A 155 -7.74 -15.16 -15.76
CA VAL A 155 -8.57 -15.47 -16.93
C VAL A 155 -8.05 -14.80 -18.20
N CYS A 156 -7.87 -13.47 -18.20
CA CYS A 156 -7.41 -12.74 -19.40
C CYS A 156 -5.90 -12.48 -19.41
N GLY A 157 -5.17 -12.79 -18.34
CA GLY A 157 -3.72 -12.65 -18.27
C GLY A 157 -3.18 -11.23 -18.11
N ILE A 158 -4.04 -10.21 -18.04
CA ILE A 158 -3.63 -8.80 -17.89
C ILE A 158 -2.98 -8.58 -16.52
N ASN A 159 -1.85 -7.87 -16.53
CA ASN A 159 -1.09 -7.50 -15.33
C ASN A 159 -1.38 -6.04 -14.95
N TYR A 160 -1.89 -5.83 -13.76
CA TYR A 160 -2.26 -4.55 -13.19
C TYR A 160 -1.14 -4.06 -12.26
N HIS A 161 -0.65 -2.86 -12.54
CA HIS A 161 0.32 -2.12 -11.73
C HIS A 161 -0.37 -0.92 -11.06
N HIS A 162 0.39 -0.14 -10.28
CA HIS A 162 -0.15 1.01 -9.56
C HIS A 162 -0.75 2.08 -10.49
N ASN A 163 -0.07 2.46 -11.57
CA ASN A 163 -0.52 3.55 -12.47
C ASN A 163 -1.02 3.09 -13.83
N TYR A 164 -0.73 1.85 -14.22
CA TYR A 164 -1.11 1.31 -15.51
C TYR A 164 -1.39 -0.19 -15.41
N PHE A 165 -1.94 -0.77 -16.45
CA PHE A 165 -1.96 -2.21 -16.66
C PHE A 165 -1.27 -2.56 -17.99
N VAL A 166 -0.76 -3.79 -18.10
CA VAL A 166 -0.09 -4.31 -19.28
C VAL A 166 -0.98 -5.33 -19.96
N LYS A 167 -1.28 -5.06 -21.22
CA LYS A 167 -2.01 -5.95 -22.13
C LYS A 167 -1.21 -6.06 -23.42
N ASP A 168 -0.91 -7.29 -23.84
CA ASP A 168 -0.18 -7.58 -25.08
C ASP A 168 1.17 -6.83 -25.20
N GLY A 169 1.88 -6.70 -24.08
CA GLY A 169 3.17 -6.00 -24.00
C GLY A 169 3.07 -4.47 -24.00
N MET A 170 1.86 -3.91 -24.17
CA MET A 170 1.62 -2.47 -24.15
C MET A 170 1.07 -2.00 -22.80
N ARG A 171 1.49 -0.81 -22.36
CA ARG A 171 1.00 -0.16 -21.14
C ARG A 171 -0.22 0.67 -21.45
N PHE A 172 -1.25 0.52 -20.62
CA PHE A 172 -2.47 1.31 -20.65
C PHE A 172 -2.65 1.96 -19.29
N TYR A 173 -2.65 3.29 -19.25
CA TYR A 173 -2.84 4.04 -18.01
C TYR A 173 -4.32 4.02 -17.63
N TYR A 174 -4.61 4.06 -16.33
CA TYR A 174 -6.00 4.02 -15.87
C TYR A 174 -6.72 5.32 -16.22
N ASP A 175 -7.91 5.19 -16.81
CA ASP A 175 -8.75 6.34 -17.14
C ASP A 175 -9.30 7.00 -15.87
N GLY A 176 -9.27 8.34 -15.86
CA GLY A 176 -9.88 9.16 -14.82
C GLY A 176 -8.94 9.51 -13.67
N LYS A 177 -8.78 10.82 -13.44
CA LYS A 177 -7.96 11.47 -12.40
C LYS A 177 -6.47 11.09 -12.40
N VAL A 178 -5.65 12.13 -12.33
CA VAL A 178 -4.22 12.01 -12.05
C VAL A 178 -4.03 11.29 -10.71
N PRO A 179 -3.23 10.20 -10.65
CA PRO A 179 -2.99 9.47 -9.42
C PRO A 179 -2.18 10.33 -8.43
N ASP A 180 -2.31 10.08 -7.13
CA ASP A 180 -1.55 10.83 -6.11
C ASP A 180 -0.05 10.46 -6.09
N ILE A 181 0.30 9.31 -6.69
CA ILE A 181 1.65 8.76 -6.73
C ILE A 181 1.93 8.27 -8.16
N LEU A 182 3.11 8.62 -8.70
CA LEU A 182 3.59 8.20 -10.02
C LEU A 182 4.74 7.21 -9.89
N GLN A 183 4.70 6.16 -10.71
CA GLN A 183 5.76 5.17 -10.87
C GLN A 183 6.75 5.67 -11.92
N LEU A 184 7.89 6.17 -11.46
CA LEU A 184 8.95 6.70 -12.31
C LEU A 184 9.79 5.58 -12.93
N GLY A 185 10.00 4.52 -12.16
CA GLY A 185 10.83 3.40 -12.56
C GLY A 185 10.35 2.08 -11.95
N GLU A 186 11.23 1.09 -11.98
CA GLU A 186 10.92 -0.23 -11.45
C GLU A 186 10.79 -0.22 -9.92
N HIS A 187 11.62 0.59 -9.25
CA HIS A 187 11.67 0.68 -7.79
C HIS A 187 11.49 2.12 -7.28
N GLN A 188 11.17 3.08 -8.15
CA GLN A 188 11.11 4.51 -7.82
C GLN A 188 9.72 5.06 -8.07
N PHE A 189 9.15 5.68 -7.04
CA PHE A 189 7.85 6.33 -7.06
C PHE A 189 7.95 7.74 -6.50
N VAL A 190 7.03 8.62 -6.90
CA VAL A 190 6.99 10.01 -6.42
C VAL A 190 5.56 10.45 -6.15
N GLN A 191 5.35 11.20 -5.07
CA GLN A 191 4.07 11.86 -4.84
C GLN A 191 3.85 13.01 -5.84
N VAL A 192 2.65 13.12 -6.41
CA VAL A 192 2.29 14.22 -7.32
C VAL A 192 2.39 15.59 -6.65
N GLY A 193 2.19 15.67 -5.33
CA GLY A 193 2.44 16.90 -4.57
C GLY A 193 3.90 17.39 -4.69
N LEU A 194 4.86 16.48 -4.66
CA LEU A 194 6.28 16.80 -4.86
C LEU A 194 6.58 17.18 -6.31
N VAL A 195 5.96 16.51 -7.28
CA VAL A 195 6.07 16.86 -8.71
C VAL A 195 5.55 18.28 -8.96
N LYS A 196 4.40 18.64 -8.38
CA LYS A 196 3.84 20.00 -8.46
C LYS A 196 4.78 21.03 -7.87
N LEU A 197 5.44 20.74 -6.73
CA LEU A 197 6.46 21.62 -6.17
C LEU A 197 7.62 21.85 -7.16
N TRP A 198 8.10 20.79 -7.83
CA TRP A 198 9.14 20.94 -8.85
C TRP A 198 8.68 21.80 -10.02
N ILE A 199 7.44 21.60 -10.51
CA ILE A 199 6.87 22.45 -11.58
C ILE A 199 6.87 23.92 -11.16
N TYR A 200 6.44 24.24 -9.93
CA TYR A 200 6.47 25.61 -9.43
C TYR A 200 7.89 26.15 -9.29
N ASN A 201 8.83 25.36 -8.78
CA ASN A 201 10.22 25.75 -8.63
C ASN A 201 10.89 26.03 -9.99
N MET A 202 10.60 25.23 -11.01
CA MET A 202 11.14 25.43 -12.35
C MET A 202 10.49 26.64 -13.04
N ASN A 203 9.19 26.87 -12.86
CA ASN A 203 8.47 27.99 -13.50
C ASN A 203 8.68 29.34 -12.81
N VAL A 204 8.75 29.38 -11.48
CA VAL A 204 8.78 30.64 -10.70
C VAL A 204 10.19 30.98 -10.25
N ALA A 205 10.92 29.99 -9.75
CA ALA A 205 12.28 30.17 -9.22
C ALA A 205 13.38 29.83 -10.23
N TRP A 206 13.00 29.50 -11.48
CA TRP A 206 13.93 29.16 -12.57
C TRP A 206 14.93 28.06 -12.19
N MET A 207 14.51 27.17 -11.29
CA MET A 207 15.34 26.04 -10.88
C MET A 207 15.49 25.07 -12.05
N SER A 208 16.67 24.48 -12.21
CA SER A 208 16.84 23.34 -13.10
C SER A 208 16.29 22.07 -12.44
N ALA A 209 15.97 21.04 -13.24
CA ALA A 209 15.59 19.72 -12.71
C ALA A 209 16.66 19.15 -11.76
N SER A 210 17.95 19.36 -12.07
CA SER A 210 19.06 18.99 -11.18
C SER A 210 19.02 19.74 -9.86
N ASN A 211 18.73 21.05 -9.87
CA ASN A 211 18.59 21.81 -8.63
C ASN A 211 17.38 21.34 -7.82
N CYS A 212 16.24 21.04 -8.44
CA CYS A 212 15.09 20.48 -7.74
C CYS A 212 15.41 19.15 -7.05
N ALA A 213 16.12 18.26 -7.75
CA ALA A 213 16.56 16.98 -7.21
C ALA A 213 17.56 17.16 -6.06
N ASN A 214 18.57 18.02 -6.24
CA ASN A 214 19.57 18.30 -5.22
C ASN A 214 18.96 18.93 -3.97
N THR A 215 18.04 19.89 -4.11
CA THR A 215 17.32 20.48 -2.98
C THR A 215 16.57 19.42 -2.18
N TYR A 216 15.90 18.49 -2.86
CA TYR A 216 15.22 17.39 -2.18
C TYR A 216 16.19 16.49 -1.40
N ASN A 217 17.29 16.06 -2.04
CA ASN A 217 18.29 15.20 -1.41
C ASN A 217 18.99 15.90 -0.22
N LEU A 218 19.21 17.21 -0.29
CA LEU A 218 19.80 18.01 0.80
C LEU A 218 18.85 18.19 1.98
N LEU A 219 17.53 18.28 1.73
CA LEU A 219 16.53 18.36 2.79
C LEU A 219 16.38 17.04 3.55
N TRP A 220 16.64 15.92 2.88
CA TRP A 220 16.46 14.57 3.42
C TRP A 220 17.75 13.74 3.29
N PRO A 221 18.80 14.06 4.07
CA PRO A 221 20.00 13.25 4.10
C PRO A 221 19.68 11.82 4.59
N ASP A 222 20.41 10.82 4.06
CA ASP A 222 20.13 9.39 4.23
C ASP A 222 19.84 8.96 5.69
N GLU A 223 20.45 9.63 6.68
CA GLU A 223 20.27 9.36 8.12
C GLU A 223 18.86 9.64 8.68
N GLN A 224 18.05 10.48 8.00
CA GLN A 224 16.70 10.85 8.46
C GLN A 224 15.57 10.07 7.78
N SER A 225 15.89 9.18 6.84
CA SER A 225 14.88 8.34 6.18
C SER A 225 14.22 7.43 7.22
N LEU A 226 12.92 7.63 7.48
CA LEU A 226 12.13 6.95 8.53
C LEU A 226 11.95 5.43 8.32
N THR A 227 12.71 4.82 7.42
CA THR A 227 12.62 3.40 7.07
C THR A 227 14.01 2.81 6.90
N ALA A 228 14.62 2.39 8.02
CA ALA A 228 15.70 1.40 8.04
C ALA A 228 15.18 0.01 7.58
N GLY A 229 14.83 -0.07 6.29
CA GLY A 229 14.57 -1.27 5.51
C GLY A 229 15.47 -1.21 4.28
N ASN A 230 16.27 -2.27 4.11
CA ASN A 230 17.31 -2.50 3.10
C ASN A 230 17.65 -1.31 2.18
N ALA A 231 18.82 -0.73 2.39
CA ALA A 231 19.40 0.33 1.55
C ALA A 231 19.71 -0.06 0.09
N ARG A 232 19.20 -1.19 -0.40
CA ARG A 232 19.58 -1.78 -1.69
C ARG A 232 19.00 -1.04 -2.89
N PHE A 233 17.91 -0.29 -2.72
CA PHE A 233 17.24 0.43 -3.82
C PHE A 233 17.16 1.94 -3.62
N HIS A 234 17.78 2.47 -2.56
CA HIS A 234 17.83 3.91 -2.25
C HIS A 234 18.89 4.59 -3.09
N GLY A 235 18.54 4.91 -4.33
CA GLY A 235 19.31 5.87 -5.13
C GLY A 235 18.90 7.30 -4.77
N PRO A 236 19.83 8.28 -4.82
CA PRO A 236 19.47 9.68 -4.70
C PRO A 236 18.51 10.07 -5.82
N LEU A 237 17.63 11.03 -5.55
CA LEU A 237 16.77 11.58 -6.58
C LEU A 237 17.63 12.26 -7.65
N THR A 238 17.34 12.02 -8.93
CA THR A 238 18.09 12.58 -10.05
C THR A 238 17.22 13.50 -10.90
N HIS A 239 17.83 14.30 -11.77
CA HIS A 239 17.09 15.13 -12.72
C HIS A 239 16.22 14.30 -13.69
N ASN A 240 16.64 13.07 -14.03
CA ASN A 240 15.84 12.17 -14.86
C ASN A 240 14.51 11.84 -14.19
N HIS A 241 14.53 11.53 -12.89
CA HIS A 241 13.30 11.29 -12.12
C HIS A 241 12.33 12.49 -12.18
N VAL A 242 12.84 13.73 -12.18
CA VAL A 242 12.02 14.94 -12.30
C VAL A 242 11.38 15.04 -13.69
N TYR A 243 12.15 14.83 -14.76
CA TYR A 243 11.62 14.87 -16.13
C TYR A 243 10.66 13.71 -16.44
N ASP A 244 10.96 12.51 -15.95
CA ASP A 244 10.09 11.35 -16.07
C ASP A 244 8.75 11.62 -15.38
N ALA A 245 8.77 12.24 -14.19
CA ALA A 245 7.57 12.62 -13.48
C ALA A 245 6.70 13.60 -14.27
N PHE A 246 7.30 14.58 -14.95
CA PHE A 246 6.56 15.54 -15.77
C PHE A 246 5.94 14.89 -16.99
N THR A 247 6.69 13.99 -17.64
CA THR A 247 6.22 13.22 -18.79
C THR A 247 5.01 12.37 -18.38
N LEU A 248 5.14 11.60 -17.31
CA LEU A 248 4.08 10.73 -16.79
C LEU A 248 2.85 11.51 -16.31
N LEU A 249 3.03 12.69 -15.73
CA LEU A 249 1.93 13.56 -15.31
C LEU A 249 1.13 14.11 -16.49
N SER A 250 1.72 14.14 -17.68
CA SER A 250 1.13 14.71 -18.89
C SER A 250 0.49 13.66 -19.82
N LEU A 251 0.56 12.38 -19.48
CA LEU A 251 -0.11 11.27 -20.18
C LEU A 251 -1.57 11.15 -19.75
#